data_AF-A0A7Y3AW90-F1
#
_entry.id   AF-A0A7Y3AW90-F1
#
_cell.length_a   1.000
_cell.length_b   1.000
_cell.length_c   1.000
_cell.angle_alpha   90.00
_cell.angle_beta   90.00
_cell.angle_gamma   90.00
#
_symmetry.space_group_name_H-M   'P 1'
#
loop_
_entity.id
_entity.type
_entity.pdbx_description
1 polymer ?
#
loop_
_entity_poly.entity_id
_entity_poly.type
_entity_poly.pdbx_seq_one_letter_code
_entity_poly.pdbx_strand_id
1 'polypeptide(L)' 'MSLKTNDPSKKSWLEVRPNSDFPIQNIPFGVFLTRDDVITIGTRIGDYAIDLGALH' A
#
# COMPACT_ATOMS: atom_id res chain seq x y z
N MET A 1 -2.74 8.18 22.32
CA MET A 1 -1.71 8.62 21.36
C MET A 1 -2.32 8.55 19.97
N SER A 2 -2.46 9.66 19.26
CA SER A 2 -2.90 9.63 17.86
C SER A 2 -1.70 9.28 16.98
N LEU A 3 -1.70 8.08 16.41
CA LEU A 3 -0.71 7.69 15.42
C LEU A 3 -0.94 8.55 14.17
N LYS A 4 -0.01 9.45 13.85
CA LYS A 4 -0.11 10.37 12.70
C LYS A 4 -0.47 9.65 11.40
N THR A 5 -0.14 8.37 11.25
CA THR A 5 -0.38 7.55 10.05
C THR A 5 -1.85 7.15 9.85
N ASN A 6 -2.60 6.91 10.94
CA ASN A 6 -3.96 6.36 10.85
C ASN A 6 -5.03 7.47 10.82
N ASP A 7 -4.62 8.71 10.56
CA ASP A 7 -5.51 9.85 10.43
C ASP A 7 -6.43 9.67 9.20
N PRO A 8 -7.76 9.62 9.37
CA PRO A 8 -8.72 9.46 8.26
C PRO A 8 -8.67 10.60 7.24
N SER A 9 -8.16 11.77 7.62
CA SER A 9 -8.02 12.93 6.72
C SER A 9 -6.89 12.76 5.70
N LYS A 10 -5.93 11.85 5.95
CA LYS A 10 -4.85 11.59 5.02
C LYS A 10 -5.33 10.91 3.75
N LYS A 11 -4.78 11.37 2.64
CA LYS A 11 -5.05 10.84 1.30
C LYS A 11 -3.74 10.48 0.63
N SER A 12 -3.78 9.40 -0.15
CA SER A 12 -2.71 9.06 -1.08
C SER A 12 -2.84 9.94 -2.32
N TRP A 13 -1.72 10.11 -3.03
CA TRP A 13 -1.73 10.60 -4.41
C TRP A 13 -2.27 9.54 -5.39
N LEU A 14 -2.30 8.27 -4.97
CA LEU A 14 -2.99 7.20 -5.68
C LEU A 14 -4.50 7.28 -5.46
N GLU A 15 -5.26 7.06 -6.52
CA GLU A 15 -6.72 6.96 -6.43
C GLU A 15 -7.11 5.71 -5.64
N VAL A 16 -7.89 5.90 -4.58
CA VAL A 16 -8.44 4.83 -3.75
C VAL A 16 -9.94 4.97 -3.69
N ARG A 17 -10.66 3.89 -4.03
CA ARG A 17 -12.11 3.85 -3.94
C ARG A 17 -12.57 4.08 -2.49
N PRO A 18 -13.65 4.83 -2.23
CA PRO A 18 -14.11 5.15 -0.88
C PRO A 18 -14.37 3.91 0.01
N ASN A 19 -14.76 2.79 -0.61
CA ASN A 19 -15.06 1.53 0.08
C ASN A 19 -13.95 0.48 -0.12
N SER A 20 -12.72 0.92 -0.39
CA SER A 20 -11.58 0.01 -0.50
C SER A 20 -11.14 -0.47 0.89
N ASP A 21 -10.89 -1.77 1.03
CA ASP A 21 -10.26 -2.35 2.23
C ASP A 21 -8.79 -1.93 2.40
N PHE A 22 -8.22 -1.29 1.36
CA PHE A 22 -6.82 -0.89 1.30
C PHE A 22 -6.64 0.63 1.21
N PRO A 23 -7.11 1.42 2.20
CA PRO A 23 -6.83 2.84 2.24
C PRO A 23 -5.37 3.11 2.65
N ILE A 24 -4.91 4.34 2.50
CA ILE A 24 -3.54 4.77 2.87
C ILE A 24 -3.24 4.55 4.36
N GLN A 25 -4.27 4.41 5.20
CA GLN A 25 -4.16 4.12 6.63
C GLN A 25 -3.84 2.65 6.92
N ASN A 26 -4.08 1.72 5.98
CA ASN A 26 -3.94 0.28 6.22
C ASN A 26 -2.52 -0.23 5.93
N ILE A 27 -1.95 0.11 4.77
CA ILE A 27 -0.60 -0.29 4.32
C ILE A 27 -0.24 -1.73 4.73
N PRO A 28 -1.00 -2.75 4.30
CA PRO A 28 -0.70 -4.13 4.66
C PRO A 28 0.59 -4.59 3.96
N PHE A 29 1.34 -5.47 4.60
CA PHE A 29 2.51 -6.10 3.98
C PHE A 29 2.12 -7.45 3.40
N GLY A 30 2.67 -7.75 2.22
CA GLY A 30 2.49 -9.01 1.54
C GLY A 30 3.71 -9.38 0.71
N VAL A 31 3.71 -10.61 0.23
CA VAL A 31 4.69 -11.12 -0.72
C VAL A 31 3.98 -11.31 -2.06
N PHE A 32 4.57 -10.81 -3.14
CA PHE A 32 4.06 -11.05 -4.49
C PHE A 32 5.19 -11.34 -5.47
N LEU A 33 4.84 -12.01 -6.56
CA LEU A 33 5.74 -12.21 -7.70
C LEU A 33 5.58 -11.04 -8.67
N THR A 34 6.70 -10.43 -9.02
CA THR A 34 6.74 -9.44 -10.11
C THR A 34 6.65 -10.15 -11.47
N ARG A 35 6.55 -9.38 -12.55
CA ARG A 35 6.56 -9.93 -13.92
C ARG A 35 7.88 -10.61 -14.29
N ASP A 36 8.95 -10.31 -13.56
CA ASP A 36 10.29 -10.85 -13.79
C ASP A 36 10.57 -12.10 -12.93
N ASP A 37 9.52 -12.76 -12.41
CA ASP A 37 9.58 -13.90 -11.49
C ASP A 37 10.40 -13.64 -10.21
N VAL A 38 10.54 -12.37 -9.83
CA VAL A 38 11.18 -11.99 -8.57
C VAL A 38 10.13 -11.98 -7.47
N ILE A 39 10.38 -12.78 -6.43
CA ILE A 39 9.61 -12.75 -5.19
C ILE A 39 10.05 -11.51 -4.41
N THR A 40 9.16 -10.54 -4.27
CA THR A 40 9.43 -9.30 -3.53
C THR A 40 8.40 -9.07 -2.43
N ILE A 41 8.80 -8.29 -1.44
CA ILE A 41 7.92 -7.80 -0.40
C ILE A 41 7.32 -6.49 -0.89
N GLY A 42 6.04 -6.29 -0.64
CA GLY A 42 5.45 -5.00 -0.87
C GLY A 42 4.18 -4.75 -0.11
N THR A 43 3.55 -3.63 -0.45
CA THR A 43 2.33 -3.17 0.19
C THR A 43 1.25 -2.84 -0.84
N ARG A 44 0.00 -2.71 -0.38
CA ARG A 44 -1.15 -2.43 -1.23
C ARG A 44 -1.83 -1.12 -0.84
N ILE A 45 -2.13 -0.28 -1.83
CA ILE A 45 -2.93 0.93 -1.67
C ILE A 45 -3.98 0.94 -2.78
N GLY A 46 -5.25 0.83 -2.39
CA GLY A 46 -6.38 0.69 -3.31
C GLY A 46 -6.22 -0.53 -4.21
N ASP A 47 -6.14 -0.27 -5.51
CA ASP A 47 -5.96 -1.28 -6.55
C ASP A 47 -4.50 -1.40 -7.02
N TYR A 48 -3.57 -0.70 -6.35
CA TYR A 48 -2.14 -0.70 -6.66
C TYR A 48 -1.35 -1.55 -5.67
N ALA A 49 -0.40 -2.33 -6.17
CA ALA A 49 0.65 -2.97 -5.39
C ALA A 49 1.97 -2.20 -5.54
N ILE A 50 2.64 -1.93 -4.44
CA ILE A 50 3.89 -1.19 -4.35
C ILE A 50 4.99 -2.17 -3.96
N ASP A 51 5.99 -2.30 -4.81
CA ASP A 51 7.20 -3.08 -4.54
C ASP A 51 8.12 -2.29 -3.59
N LEU A 52 8.37 -2.84 -2.40
CA LEU A 52 9.27 -2.21 -1.42
C LEU A 52 10.74 -2.52 -1.73
N GLY A 53 11.03 -3.61 -2.46
CA GLY A 53 12.38 -3.95 -2.91
C GLY A 53 12.93 -2.97 -3.94
N ALA A 54 12.05 -2.36 -4.75
CA ALA A 54 12.40 -1.33 -5.71
C ALA A 54 12.65 0.06 -5.09
N LEU A 55 12.29 0.26 -3.81
CA LEU A 55 12.36 1.56 -3.12
C LEU A 55 13.62 1.74 -2.26
N HIS A 56 14.75 1.12 -2.65
CA HIS A 56 16.03 1.20 -1.95
C HIS A 56 16.73 2.55 -2.11
#